data_AF-A0A1W9MDA6-F1
#
_entry.id   AF-A0A1W9MDA6-F1
#
_cell.length_a   1.000
_cell.length_b   1.000
_cell.length_c   1.000
_cell.angle_alpha   90.00
_cell.angle_beta   90.00
_cell.angle_gamma   90.00
#
_symmetry.space_group_name_H-M   'P 1'
#
loop_
_entity.id
_entity.type
_entity.pdbx_description
1 polymer ?
#
loop_
_entity_poly.entity_id
_entity_poly.type
_entity_poly.pdbx_seq_one_letter_code
_entity_poly.pdbx_strand_id
1 'polypeptide(L)' 'MNNINKNTVLDFLGVLFVSLSGHCVLNLTSECNNLYQCIVFCIFAVIIGLIFIFLKYYLREA' A
#
# COMPACT_ATOMS: atom_id res chain seq x y z
N MET A 1 -3.05 -25.62 6.39
CA MET A 1 -2.00 -24.60 6.64
C MET A 1 -2.04 -23.43 5.64
N ASN A 2 -3.21 -23.08 5.05
CA ASN A 2 -3.28 -22.17 3.89
C ASN A 2 -3.98 -20.82 4.09
N ASN A 3 -4.89 -20.66 5.08
CA ASN A 3 -5.62 -19.38 5.23
C ASN A 3 -4.94 -18.39 6.18
N ILE A 4 -4.35 -18.86 7.29
CA ILE A 4 -3.65 -17.97 8.24
C ILE A 4 -2.47 -17.29 7.54
N ASN A 5 -1.67 -18.04 6.78
CA ASN A 5 -0.48 -17.50 6.12
C ASN A 5 -0.82 -16.48 5.02
N LYS A 6 -1.90 -16.69 4.26
CA LYS A 6 -2.35 -15.73 3.23
C LYS A 6 -2.84 -14.41 3.84
N ASN A 7 -3.62 -14.47 4.93
CA ASN A 7 -4.09 -13.26 5.59
C ASN A 7 -2.94 -12.45 6.21
N THR A 8 -1.96 -13.11 6.82
CA THR A 8 -0.79 -12.43 7.39
C THR A 8 0.06 -11.76 6.30
N VAL A 9 0.24 -12.41 5.15
CA VAL A 9 0.97 -11.81 4.01
C VAL A 9 0.23 -10.60 3.43
N LEU A 10 -1.10 -10.69 3.25
CA LEU A 10 -1.89 -9.57 2.76
C LEU A 10 -1.89 -8.38 3.71
N ASP A 11 -1.90 -8.64 5.02
CA ASP A 11 -1.80 -7.59 6.03
C ASP A 11 -0.44 -6.88 5.99
N PHE A 12 0.63 -7.67 5.91
CA PHE A 12 1.98 -7.15 5.80
C PHE A 12 2.16 -6.31 4.53
N LEU A 13 1.69 -6.79 3.38
CA LEU A 13 1.74 -6.05 2.12
C LEU A 13 0.92 -4.75 2.19
N GLY A 14 -0.31 -4.81 2.71
CA GLY A 14 -1.16 -3.64 2.87
C GLY A 14 -0.50 -2.55 3.73
N VAL A 15 0.02 -2.92 4.90
CA VAL A 15 0.73 -1.98 5.80
C VAL A 15 1.99 -1.41 5.14
N LEU A 16 2.74 -2.24 4.41
CA LEU A 16 3.96 -1.81 3.73
C LEU A 16 3.66 -0.75 2.66
N PHE A 17 2.66 -0.97 1.80
CA PHE A 17 2.30 -0.01 0.75
C PHE A 17 1.70 1.30 1.30
N VAL A 18 0.90 1.22 2.38
CA VAL A 18 0.37 2.42 3.07
C VAL A 18 1.49 3.21 3.76
N SER A 19 2.47 2.53 4.36
CA SER A 19 3.62 3.19 4.99
C SER A 19 4.52 3.85 3.93
N LEU A 20 4.76 3.17 2.82
CA LEU A 20 5.56 3.68 1.71
C LEU A 20 4.92 4.94 1.09
N SER A 21 3.59 4.96 0.96
CA SER A 21 2.88 6.14 0.45
C SER A 21 2.92 7.31 1.44
N GLY A 22 2.85 7.05 2.75
CA GLY A 22 3.06 8.08 3.77
C GLY A 22 4.44 8.73 3.68
N HIS A 23 5.50 7.92 3.57
CA HIS A 23 6.86 8.42 3.35
C HIS A 23 7.01 9.15 2.02
N CYS A 24 6.36 8.68 0.96
CA CYS A 24 6.34 9.33 -0.35
C CYS A 24 5.73 10.73 -0.29
N VAL A 25 4.63 10.91 0.44
CA VAL A 25 4.00 12.22 0.67
C VAL A 25 4.90 13.12 1.52
N LEU A 26 5.57 12.57 2.55
CA LEU A 26 6.47 13.33 3.42
C LEU A 26 7.69 13.87 2.65
N ASN A 27 8.25 13.06 1.74
CA ASN A 27 9.43 13.41 0.94
C ASN A 27 9.11 14.20 -0.34
N LEU A 28 7.82 14.42 -0.63
CA LEU A 28 7.35 15.15 -1.80
C LEU A 28 7.82 16.62 -1.79
N THR A 29 8.19 17.13 -0.60
CA THR A 29 8.61 18.53 -0.39
C THR A 29 10.13 18.73 -0.37
N SER A 30 10.95 17.69 -0.15
CA SER A 30 12.40 17.85 0.05
C SER A 30 13.30 17.22 -1.03
N GLU A 31 12.91 16.09 -1.64
CA GLU A 31 13.84 15.30 -2.48
C GLU A 31 13.25 14.85 -3.83
N CYS A 32 12.03 15.24 -4.15
CA CYS A 32 11.40 14.80 -5.39
C CYS A 32 11.90 15.60 -6.61
N ASN A 33 12.72 14.97 -7.45
CA ASN A 33 13.28 15.57 -8.66
C ASN A 33 12.21 15.89 -9.74
N ASN A 34 11.10 15.13 -9.75
CA ASN A 34 9.95 15.40 -10.62
C ASN A 34 8.64 15.21 -9.83
N LEU A 35 8.09 16.34 -9.38
CA LEU A 35 6.93 16.39 -8.50
C LEU A 35 5.73 15.58 -9.03
N TYR A 36 5.49 15.62 -10.34
CA TYR A 36 4.40 14.87 -10.97
C TYR A 36 4.59 13.36 -10.86
N GLN A 37 5.80 12.86 -11.12
CA GLN A 37 6.09 11.43 -11.02
C GLN A 37 5.96 10.91 -9.57
N CYS A 38 6.42 11.69 -8.58
CA CYS A 38 6.24 11.29 -7.19
C CYS A 38 4.77 11.26 -6.79
N ILE A 39 3.97 12.25 -7.19
CA ILE A 39 2.52 12.26 -6.91
C ILE A 39 1.85 11.01 -7.50
N VAL A 40 2.12 10.69 -8.77
CA VAL A 40 1.57 9.50 -9.42
C VAL A 40 1.98 8.23 -8.69
N PHE A 41 3.25 8.12 -8.28
CA PHE A 41 3.75 6.98 -7.52
C PHE A 41 3.11 6.86 -6.13
N CYS A 42 2.98 7.97 -5.38
CA CYS A 42 2.35 7.94 -4.06
C CYS A 42 0.88 7.54 -4.16
N ILE A 43 0.13 8.09 -5.13
CA ILE A 43 -1.28 7.75 -5.36
C ILE A 43 -1.41 6.27 -5.73
N PHE A 44 -0.55 5.77 -6.62
CA PHE A 44 -0.54 4.36 -7.01
C PHE A 44 -0.26 3.44 -5.81
N ALA A 45 0.69 3.79 -4.95
CA ALA A 45 1.00 3.04 -3.73
C ALA A 45 -0.18 3.00 -2.74
N VAL A 46 -0.91 4.12 -2.56
CA VAL A 46 -2.13 4.14 -1.74
C VAL A 46 -3.18 3.20 -2.32
N ILE A 47 -3.44 3.27 -3.62
CA ILE A 47 -4.45 2.44 -4.29
C ILE A 47 -4.14 0.95 -4.09
N ILE A 48 -2.89 0.54 -4.29
CA ILE A 48 -2.46 -0.85 -4.07
C ILE A 48 -2.64 -1.26 -2.60
N GLY A 49 -2.25 -0.41 -1.65
CA GLY A 49 -2.43 -0.68 -0.22
C GLY A 49 -3.90 -0.92 0.13
N LEU A 50 -4.80 -0.09 -0.39
CA LEU A 50 -6.25 -0.24 -0.21
C LEU A 50 -6.80 -1.51 -0.87
N ILE A 51 -6.29 -1.89 -2.05
CA ILE A 51 -6.68 -3.15 -2.73
C ILE A 51 -6.30 -4.36 -1.88
N PHE A 52 -5.10 -4.39 -1.29
CA PHE A 52 -4.69 -5.51 -0.43
C PHE A 52 -5.55 -5.61 0.83
N ILE A 53 -5.88 -4.46 1.44
CA ILE A 53 -6.79 -4.42 2.59
C ILE A 53 -8.17 -4.94 2.17
N PHE A 54 -8.71 -4.49 1.04
CA PHE A 54 -10.00 -4.97 0.52
C PHE A 54 -9.98 -6.48 0.24
N LEU A 55 -8.93 -7.00 -0.41
CA LEU A 55 -8.78 -8.43 -0.69
C LEU A 55 -8.75 -9.26 0.61
N LYS A 56 -8.07 -8.77 1.66
CA LYS A 56 -8.08 -9.40 2.98
C LYS A 56 -9.48 -9.48 3.57
N TYR A 57 -10.27 -8.41 3.47
CA TYR A 57 -11.66 -8.41 3.94
C TYR A 57 -12.53 -9.37 3.13
N TYR A 58 -12.42 -9.34 1.80
CA TYR A 58 -13.17 -10.21 0.91
C TYR A 58 -12.89 -11.70 1.17
N LEU A 59 -11.62 -12.09 1.31
CA LEU A 59 -11.22 -13.47 1.60
C LEU A 59 -11.61 -13.94 3.00
N ARG A 60 -11.94 -13.03 3.91
CA ARG A 60 -12.44 -13.40 5.25
C ARG A 60 -13.91 -13.78 5.20
N GLU A 61 -14.68 -13.23 4.26
CA GLU A 61 -16.12 -13.44 4.12
C GLU A 61 -16.49 -14.52 3.09
N ALA A 62 -15.54 -14.92 2.22
CA ALA A 62 -15.68 -15.99 1.22
C ALA A 62 -15.27 -17.37 1.75
#